data_AF-A0A7C5Q5E6-F1
#
_entry.id   AF-A0A7C5Q5E6-F1
#
_cell.length_a   1.000
_cell.length_b   1.000
_cell.length_c   1.000
_cell.angle_alpha   90.00
_cell.angle_beta   90.00
_cell.angle_gamma   90.00
#
_symmetry.space_group_name_H-M   'P 1'
#
loop_
_entity.id
_entity.type
_entity.pdbx_description
1 polymer ?
#
loop_
_entity_poly.entity_id
_entity_poly.type
_entity_poly.pdbx_seq_one_letter_code
_entity_poly.pdbx_strand_id
1 'polypeptide(L)'
;TTHEHHYPVKKHRHYKYVQYVCNTRVKPSPDVILLDCMTLLVSNIVLAKEDQTQRAVETAVQAEIEAILAARSKLNAALIIVSNEVGLGLVPPYPLGRLYRDILGRANQQLASRADKVRFMVAGLPMTVK
;
A
#
# COMPACT_ATOMS: atom_id res chain seq x y z
N THR A 1 7.53 -15.08 32.13
CA THR A 1 8.69 -14.37 31.56
C THR A 1 8.50 -14.28 30.06
N THR A 2 8.06 -13.12 29.61
CA THR A 2 7.74 -12.81 28.21
C THR A 2 9.02 -12.80 27.37
N HIS A 3 9.18 -13.78 26.49
CA HIS A 3 10.23 -13.77 25.48
C HIS A 3 9.72 -12.99 24.26
N GLU A 4 10.15 -11.74 24.14
CA GLU A 4 10.05 -10.97 22.90
C GLU A 4 10.95 -11.61 21.84
N HIS A 5 10.35 -12.30 20.88
CA HIS A 5 11.07 -12.76 19.69
C HIS A 5 11.19 -11.61 18.70
N HIS A 6 12.33 -10.93 18.76
CA HIS A 6 12.77 -9.95 17.77
C HIS A 6 13.06 -10.68 16.45
N TYR A 7 12.16 -10.60 15.47
CA TYR A 7 12.39 -11.17 14.14
C TYR A 7 13.02 -10.13 13.21
N PRO A 8 14.13 -10.46 12.52
CA PRO A 8 14.81 -9.51 11.64
C PRO A 8 13.98 -9.29 10.36
N VAL A 9 13.59 -8.04 10.12
CA VAL A 9 12.96 -7.61 8.86
C VAL A 9 14.04 -7.59 7.76
N LYS A 10 14.07 -8.62 6.92
CA LYS A 10 14.95 -8.64 5.75
C LYS A 10 14.46 -7.61 4.73
N LYS A 11 15.24 -6.55 4.50
CA LYS A 11 15.06 -5.63 3.36
C LYS A 11 15.26 -6.42 2.06
N HIS A 12 14.18 -6.76 1.38
CA HIS A 12 14.23 -7.33 0.03
C HIS A 12 13.87 -6.23 -0.97
N ARG A 13 14.91 -5.63 -1.55
CA ARG A 13 14.80 -4.82 -2.76
C ARG A 13 14.21 -5.69 -3.87
N HIS A 14 13.16 -5.19 -4.50
CA HIS A 14 12.49 -5.76 -5.68
C HIS A 14 11.58 -6.95 -5.37
N TYR A 15 10.31 -6.62 -5.13
CA TYR A 15 9.17 -7.51 -4.96
C TYR A 15 9.20 -8.68 -5.95
N LYS A 16 9.48 -9.89 -5.46
CA LYS A 16 9.21 -11.12 -6.19
C LYS A 16 8.00 -11.88 -5.66
N TYR A 17 7.68 -11.79 -4.37
CA TYR A 17 6.49 -12.38 -3.80
C TYR A 17 6.15 -11.62 -2.51
N VAL A 18 5.04 -10.87 -2.49
CA VAL A 18 4.46 -10.39 -1.22
C VAL A 18 3.90 -11.64 -0.54
N GLN A 19 4.73 -12.26 0.29
CA GLN A 19 4.39 -13.46 1.02
C GLN A 19 3.71 -13.05 2.32
N TYR A 20 2.38 -13.02 2.33
CA TYR A 20 1.64 -13.03 3.58
C TYR A 20 1.52 -14.48 4.07
N VAL A 21 2.03 -14.66 5.28
CA VAL A 21 1.91 -15.89 6.08
C VAL A 21 0.43 -16.09 6.43
N CYS A 22 -0.22 -17.02 5.75
CA CYS A 22 -1.31 -17.80 6.30
C CYS A 22 -0.90 -19.27 6.15
N ASN A 23 -0.97 -20.04 7.23
CA ASN A 23 -0.36 -21.37 7.40
C ASN A 23 -1.04 -22.50 6.59
N THR A 24 -1.42 -22.24 5.34
CA THR A 24 -2.12 -23.19 4.47
C THR A 24 -1.65 -23.02 3.03
N ARG A 25 -1.30 -24.15 2.39
CA ARG A 25 -0.78 -24.29 1.01
C ARG A 25 -1.27 -23.18 0.08
N VAL A 26 -0.35 -22.30 -0.35
CA VAL A 26 -0.62 -21.34 -1.42
C VAL A 26 -0.79 -22.10 -2.72
N LYS A 27 -1.95 -21.96 -3.37
CA LYS A 27 -2.18 -22.50 -4.73
C LYS A 27 -1.12 -21.90 -5.67
N PRO A 28 -0.44 -22.68 -6.53
CA PRO A 28 0.60 -22.17 -7.43
C PRO A 28 0.11 -21.04 -8.35
N SER A 29 -1.20 -21.02 -8.61
CA SER A 29 -1.92 -20.01 -9.40
C SER A 29 -3.17 -19.55 -8.64
N PRO A 30 -3.07 -18.53 -7.77
CA PRO A 30 -4.23 -18.00 -7.08
C PRO A 30 -5.16 -17.27 -8.06
N ASP A 31 -6.47 -17.40 -7.87
CA ASP A 31 -7.47 -16.69 -8.69
C ASP A 31 -7.64 -15.23 -8.21
N VAL A 32 -7.30 -14.94 -6.95
CA VAL A 32 -7.40 -13.62 -6.32
C VAL A 32 -6.14 -13.34 -5.48
N ILE A 33 -5.63 -12.12 -5.57
CA ILE A 33 -4.53 -11.59 -4.75
C ILE A 33 -5.05 -10.37 -4.00
N LEU A 34 -4.87 -10.37 -2.68
CA LEU A 34 -5.19 -9.25 -1.80
C LEU A 34 -3.89 -8.57 -1.33
N LEU A 35 -3.74 -7.28 -1.64
CA LEU A 35 -2.67 -6.43 -1.14
C LEU A 35 -3.23 -5.52 -0.05
N ASP A 36 -2.90 -5.82 1.20
CA ASP A 36 -3.34 -5.09 2.39
C ASP A 36 -2.10 -4.68 3.24
N CYS A 37 -1.77 -3.39 3.39
CA CYS A 37 -2.36 -2.20 2.74
C CYS A 37 -1.30 -1.25 2.16
N MET A 38 -1.75 -0.41 1.22
CA MET A 38 -0.97 0.71 0.66
C MET A 38 -0.56 1.73 1.72
N THR A 39 -1.38 1.92 2.75
CA THR A 39 -1.13 2.82 3.87
C THR A 39 0.15 2.45 4.63
N LEU A 40 0.43 1.16 4.83
CA LEU A 40 1.66 0.68 5.44
C LEU A 40 2.87 0.82 4.49
N LEU A 41 2.69 0.47 3.21
CA LEU A 41 3.73 0.62 2.19
C LEU A 41 4.20 2.08 2.09
N VAL A 42 3.27 3.02 1.99
CA VAL A 42 3.57 4.46 1.93
C VAL A 42 4.24 4.93 3.22
N SER A 43 3.75 4.51 4.39
CA SER A 43 4.35 4.86 5.68
C SER A 43 5.81 4.43 5.75
N ASN A 44 6.12 3.19 5.32
CA ASN A 44 7.48 2.67 5.33
C ASN A 44 8.42 3.48 4.42
N ILE A 45 7.94 3.94 3.27
CA ILE A 45 8.73 4.76 2.34
C ILE A 45 8.95 6.15 2.90
N VAL A 46 7.90 6.77 3.46
CA VAL A 46 7.97 8.10 4.08
C VAL A 46 8.96 8.09 5.24
N LEU A 47 8.88 7.12 6.15
CA LEU A 47 9.80 7.00 7.29
C LEU A 47 11.23 6.71 6.84
N ALA A 48 11.43 5.85 5.84
CA ALA A 48 12.76 5.55 5.31
C ALA A 48 13.41 6.72 4.55
N LYS A 49 12.68 7.81 4.30
CA LYS A 49 13.09 8.97 3.51
C LYS A 49 12.65 10.28 4.14
N GLU A 50 12.48 10.32 5.46
CA GLU A 50 11.95 11.50 6.16
C GLU A 50 12.85 12.74 6.06
N ASP A 51 14.14 12.52 5.82
CA ASP A 51 15.18 13.54 5.60
C ASP A 51 15.24 14.04 4.14
N GLN A 52 14.46 13.44 3.24
CA GLN A 52 14.47 13.75 1.81
C GLN A 52 13.38 14.76 1.44
N THR A 53 13.51 15.35 0.25
CA THR A 53 12.47 16.23 -0.28
C THR A 53 11.17 15.45 -0.52
N GLN A 54 10.02 16.13 -0.37
CA GLN A 54 8.71 15.55 -0.69
C GLN A 54 8.68 14.90 -2.08
N ARG A 55 9.27 15.55 -3.08
CA ARG A 55 9.34 15.01 -4.46
C ARG A 55 10.09 13.68 -4.54
N ALA A 56 11.16 13.51 -3.76
CA ALA A 56 11.91 12.26 -3.71
C ALA A 56 11.09 11.12 -3.06
N VAL A 57 10.32 11.44 -2.02
CA VAL A 57 9.37 10.51 -1.39
C VAL A 57 8.26 10.13 -2.38
N GLU A 58 7.66 11.11 -3.07
CA GLU A 58 6.64 10.87 -4.10
C GLU A 58 7.14 9.96 -5.21
N THR A 59 8.34 10.23 -5.71
CA THR A 59 8.95 9.42 -6.78
C THR A 59 9.16 7.97 -6.33
N ALA A 60 9.55 7.76 -5.07
CA ALA A 60 9.72 6.41 -4.53
C ALA A 60 8.38 5.68 -4.40
N VAL A 61 7.33 6.35 -3.90
CA VAL A 61 5.97 5.77 -3.82
C VAL A 61 5.42 5.48 -5.22
N GLN A 62 5.62 6.39 -6.18
CA GLN A 62 5.24 6.20 -7.57
C GLN A 62 5.88 4.93 -8.15
N ALA A 63 7.18 4.74 -7.93
CA ALA A 63 7.91 3.59 -8.46
C ALA A 63 7.34 2.28 -7.94
N GLU A 64 6.93 2.21 -6.67
CA GLU A 64 6.30 1.02 -6.11
C GLU A 64 4.90 0.77 -6.67
N ILE A 65 4.10 1.82 -6.86
CA ILE A 65 2.78 1.72 -7.49
C ILE A 65 2.91 1.24 -8.95
N GLU A 66 3.84 1.80 -9.71
CA GLU A 66 4.15 1.35 -11.08
C GLU A 66 4.58 -0.12 -11.10
N ALA A 67 5.41 -0.55 -10.16
CA ALA A 67 5.85 -1.94 -10.05
C ALA A 67 4.67 -2.90 -9.76
N ILE A 68 3.77 -2.52 -8.84
CA ILE A 68 2.54 -3.30 -8.54
C ILE A 68 1.67 -3.43 -9.78
N LEU A 69 1.48 -2.34 -10.51
CA LEU A 69 0.62 -2.31 -11.71
C LEU A 69 1.24 -3.04 -12.90
N ALA A 70 2.56 -2.98 -13.04
CA ALA A 70 3.30 -3.77 -14.02
C ALA A 70 3.30 -5.27 -13.66
N ALA A 71 3.22 -5.62 -12.37
CA ALA A 71 3.01 -7.01 -11.96
C ALA A 71 1.59 -7.48 -12.29
N ARG A 72 0.57 -6.64 -12.06
CA ARG A 72 -0.84 -6.93 -12.41
C ARG A 72 -0.99 -7.38 -13.86
N SER A 73 -0.32 -6.74 -14.83
CA SER A 73 -0.46 -7.10 -16.25
C SER A 73 0.05 -8.50 -16.59
N LYS A 74 0.84 -9.12 -15.70
CA LYS A 74 1.40 -10.47 -15.86
C LYS A 74 0.64 -11.51 -15.05
N LEU A 75 -0.33 -11.10 -14.24
CA LEU A 75 -1.08 -11.97 -13.35
C LEU A 75 -2.40 -12.40 -14.02
N ASN A 76 -2.65 -13.71 -14.05
CA ASN A 76 -3.96 -14.28 -14.36
C ASN A 76 -4.82 -14.37 -13.09
N ALA A 77 -4.90 -13.27 -12.33
CA ALA A 77 -5.59 -13.20 -11.04
C ALA A 77 -6.23 -11.83 -10.83
N ALA A 78 -7.34 -11.78 -10.11
CA ALA A 78 -7.92 -10.53 -9.66
C ALA A 78 -7.04 -9.91 -8.57
N LEU A 79 -6.60 -8.66 -8.76
CA LEU A 79 -5.84 -7.92 -7.75
C LEU A 79 -6.75 -6.95 -7.00
N ILE A 80 -6.90 -7.17 -5.69
CA ILE A 80 -7.60 -6.27 -4.78
C ILE A 80 -6.56 -5.53 -3.95
N ILE A 81 -6.59 -4.20 -3.99
CA ILE A 81 -5.67 -3.35 -3.23
C ILE A 81 -6.47 -2.61 -2.17
N VAL A 82 -6.04 -2.72 -0.91
CA VAL A 82 -6.63 -2.04 0.23
C VAL A 82 -5.76 -0.83 0.60
N SER A 83 -6.42 0.29 0.81
CA SER A 83 -5.83 1.53 1.30
C SER A 83 -6.80 2.25 2.23
N ASN A 84 -6.29 3.14 3.06
CA ASN A 84 -7.08 3.99 3.93
C ASN A 84 -7.27 5.38 3.33
N GLU A 85 -8.42 5.99 3.64
CA GLU A 85 -8.68 7.41 3.44
C GLU A 85 -8.29 8.18 4.70
N VAL A 86 -7.41 9.17 4.57
CA VAL A 86 -6.84 9.94 5.69
C VAL A 86 -7.03 11.46 5.53
N GLY A 87 -7.61 11.89 4.41
CA GLY A 87 -7.83 13.29 4.04
C GLY A 87 -9.14 13.87 4.56
N LEU A 88 -10.04 13.06 5.12
CA LEU A 88 -11.34 13.50 5.67
C LEU A 88 -11.26 14.01 7.12
N GLY A 89 -10.06 14.08 7.70
CA GLY A 89 -9.81 14.56 9.07
C GLY A 89 -9.12 15.92 9.13
N LEU A 90 -8.69 16.30 10.34
CA LEU A 90 -7.90 17.50 10.57
C LEU A 90 -6.50 17.40 9.93
N VAL A 91 -5.94 18.56 9.60
CA VAL A 91 -4.54 18.65 9.15
C VAL A 91 -3.62 18.31 10.32
N PRO A 92 -2.68 17.36 10.18
CA PRO A 92 -1.75 17.03 11.25
C PRO A 92 -0.88 18.24 11.65
N PRO A 93 -0.62 18.44 12.96
CA PRO A 93 0.22 19.54 13.43
C PRO A 93 1.70 19.37 13.04
N TYR A 94 2.14 18.13 12.83
CA TYR A 94 3.53 17.81 12.51
C TYR A 94 3.78 17.74 10.98
N PRO A 95 4.92 18.25 10.47
CA PRO A 95 5.25 18.20 9.04
C PRO A 95 5.21 16.80 8.44
N LEU A 96 5.76 15.80 9.15
CA LEU A 96 5.77 14.40 8.68
C LEU A 96 4.36 13.85 8.46
N GLY A 97 3.42 14.19 9.34
CA GLY A 97 2.02 13.78 9.20
C GLY A 97 1.35 14.42 7.99
N ARG A 98 1.62 15.70 7.72
CA ARG A 98 1.12 16.38 6.51
C ARG A 98 1.68 15.76 5.24
N LEU A 99 3.00 15.52 5.22
CA LEU A 99 3.67 14.82 4.12
C LEU A 99 3.00 13.48 3.86
N TYR A 100 2.94 12.61 4.88
CA TYR A 100 2.32 11.30 4.76
C TYR A 100 0.89 11.35 4.20
N ARG A 101 0.04 12.22 4.77
CA ARG A 101 -1.36 12.39 4.34
C ARG A 101 -1.44 12.75 2.86
N ASP A 102 -0.64 13.72 2.44
CA ASP A 102 -0.66 14.24 1.08
C ASP A 102 -0.11 13.20 0.07
N ILE A 103 0.96 12.46 0.44
CA ILE A 103 1.54 11.38 -0.37
C ILE A 103 0.55 10.23 -0.54
N LEU A 104 -0.09 9.79 0.56
CA LEU A 104 -1.07 8.70 0.52
C LEU A 104 -2.29 9.09 -0.33
N GLY A 105 -2.76 10.33 -0.23
CA GLY A 105 -3.84 10.83 -1.07
C GLY A 105 -3.50 10.77 -2.57
N ARG A 106 -2.29 11.18 -2.95
CA ARG A 106 -1.81 11.07 -4.35
C ARG A 106 -1.67 9.61 -4.79
N ALA A 107 -1.14 8.74 -3.94
CA ALA A 107 -1.06 7.30 -4.20
C ALA A 107 -2.44 6.69 -4.45
N ASN A 108 -3.43 7.02 -3.62
CA ASN A 108 -4.81 6.56 -3.76
C ASN A 108 -5.44 7.02 -5.09
N GLN A 109 -5.23 8.28 -5.49
CA GLN A 109 -5.71 8.79 -6.78
C GLN A 109 -5.11 8.04 -7.96
N GLN A 110 -3.80 7.75 -7.93
CA GLN A 110 -3.15 7.02 -9.00
C GLN A 110 -3.69 5.60 -9.14
N LEU A 111 -3.83 4.88 -8.02
CA LEU A 111 -4.42 3.56 -8.00
C LEU A 111 -5.87 3.59 -8.52
N ALA A 112 -6.69 4.52 -8.03
CA ALA A 112 -8.07 4.68 -8.44
C ALA A 112 -8.22 4.95 -9.95
N SER A 113 -7.33 5.76 -10.54
CA SER A 113 -7.37 6.06 -11.98
C SER A 113 -7.16 4.81 -12.85
N ARG A 114 -6.34 3.85 -12.38
CA ARG A 114 -6.00 2.61 -13.09
C ARG A 114 -6.82 1.39 -12.64
N ALA A 115 -7.59 1.52 -11.57
CA ALA A 115 -8.45 0.46 -11.07
C ALA A 115 -9.69 0.31 -11.95
N ASP A 116 -10.16 -0.93 -12.13
CA ASP A 116 -11.41 -1.18 -12.85
C ASP A 116 -12.62 -0.80 -11.99
N LYS A 117 -12.50 -0.98 -10.67
CA LYS A 117 -13.53 -0.68 -9.67
C LYS A 117 -12.88 -0.03 -8.46
N VAL A 118 -13.57 0.95 -7.87
CA VAL A 118 -13.16 1.65 -6.65
C VAL A 118 -14.33 1.68 -5.68
N ARG A 119 -14.11 1.14 -4.48
CA ARG A 119 -15.10 1.13 -3.40
C ARG A 119 -14.56 1.89 -2.20
N PHE A 120 -15.37 2.79 -1.68
CA PHE A 120 -15.14 3.43 -0.41
C PHE A 120 -15.97 2.72 0.66
N MET A 121 -15.35 2.27 1.75
CA MET A 121 -16.02 1.48 2.78
C MET A 121 -16.37 2.36 3.98
N VAL A 122 -17.63 2.38 4.40
CA VAL A 122 -18.11 3.14 5.57
C VAL A 122 -18.91 2.21 6.48
N ALA A 123 -18.44 1.98 7.71
CA ALA A 123 -19.08 1.07 8.67
C ALA A 123 -19.41 -0.33 8.08
N GLY A 124 -18.54 -0.85 7.22
CA GLY A 124 -18.72 -2.14 6.53
C GLY A 124 -19.60 -2.07 5.26
N LEU A 125 -20.16 -0.91 4.93
CA LEU A 125 -21.00 -0.70 3.76
C LEU A 125 -20.16 -0.19 2.57
N PRO A 126 -20.24 -0.83 1.39
CA PRO A 126 -19.53 -0.37 0.21
C PRO A 126 -20.27 0.77 -0.49
N MET A 127 -19.56 1.87 -0.73
CA MET A 127 -19.97 2.94 -1.65
C MET A 127 -19.19 2.83 -2.95
N THR A 128 -19.90 2.72 -4.07
CA THR A 128 -19.27 2.68 -5.41
C THR A 128 -18.79 4.07 -5.79
N VAL A 129 -17.51 4.19 -6.12
CA VAL A 129 -16.90 5.42 -6.66
C VAL A 129 -16.70 5.29 -8.17
N LYS A 130 -16.19 4.14 -8.62
CA LYS A 130 -15.97 3.74 -10.02
C LYS A 130 -16.26 2.25 -10.17
#